data_AF-A0A7W9ZR32-F1
#
_entry.id   AF-A0A7W9ZR32-F1
#
_cell.length_a   1.000
_cell.length_b   1.000
_cell.length_c   1.000
_cell.angle_alpha   90.00
_cell.angle_beta   90.00
_cell.angle_gamma   90.00
#
_symmetry.space_group_name_H-M   'P 1'
#
loop_
_entity.id
_entity.type
_entity.pdbx_description
1 polymer ?
#
loop_
_entity_poly.entity_id
_entity_poly.type
_entity_poly.pdbx_seq_one_letter_code
_entity_poly.pdbx_strand_id
1 'polypeptide(L)' 'MKQNLTCRQALAGAFQALSDEAIKAGWPEGDVALALAELAEEQVIELTAKVIMEGSIHPQLAATSRHSS' A
#
# COMPACT_ATOMS: atom_id res chain seq x y z
N MET A 1 16.60 9.55 -18.32
CA MET A 1 16.73 8.10 -18.10
C MET A 1 15.76 7.70 -17.00
N LYS A 2 14.78 6.82 -17.26
CA LYS A 2 13.91 6.29 -16.20
C LYS A 2 14.71 5.30 -15.37
N GLN A 3 15.06 5.64 -14.14
CA GLN A 3 15.71 4.70 -13.25
C GLN A 3 14.71 3.57 -12.95
N ASN A 4 15.10 2.31 -13.19
CA ASN A 4 14.34 1.14 -12.74
C ASN A 4 14.53 0.99 -11.24
N LEU A 5 13.83 1.83 -10.47
CA LEU A 5 13.80 1.74 -9.01
C LEU A 5 12.99 0.51 -8.62
N THR A 6 13.51 -0.25 -7.66
CA THR A 6 12.69 -1.26 -6.99
C THR A 6 11.56 -0.57 -6.23
N CYS A 7 10.43 -1.26 -6.02
CA CYS A 7 9.32 -0.74 -5.23
C CYS A 7 9.80 -0.18 -3.88
N ARG A 8 10.69 -0.90 -3.19
CA ARG A 8 11.31 -0.45 -1.93
C ARG A 8 12.08 0.86 -2.08
N GLN A 9 12.87 1.04 -3.14
CA GLN A 9 13.64 2.27 -3.37
C GLN A 9 12.73 3.45 -3.70
N ALA A 10 11.68 3.23 -4.50
CA ALA A 10 10.69 4.26 -4.82
C ALA A 10 9.97 4.74 -3.55
N LEU A 11 9.58 3.81 -2.66
CA LEU A 11 8.94 4.13 -1.40
C LEU A 11 9.90 4.79 -0.40
N ALA A 12 11.15 4.31 -0.31
CA ALA A 12 12.13 4.88 0.62
C ALA A 12 12.37 6.38 0.37
N GLY A 13 12.44 6.80 -0.90
CA GLY A 13 12.57 8.22 -1.24
C GLY A 13 11.35 9.05 -0.80
N ALA A 14 10.14 8.52 -0.98
CA ALA A 14 8.91 9.19 -0.55
C ALA A 14 8.79 9.29 0.97
N PHE A 15 9.12 8.22 1.69
CA PHE A 15 9.14 8.21 3.17
C PHE A 15 10.14 9.22 3.73
N GLN A 16 11.33 9.33 3.12
CA GLN A 16 12.33 10.31 3.52
C GLN A 16 11.83 11.75 3.33
N ALA A 17 11.19 12.03 2.19
CA ALA A 17 10.63 13.37 1.93
C ALA A 17 9.56 13.75 2.97
N LEU A 18 8.66 12.82 3.29
CA LEU A 18 7.62 13.02 4.31
C LEU A 18 8.22 13.27 5.70
N SER A 19 9.25 12.50 6.09
CA SER A 19 9.94 12.72 7.37
C SER A 19 10.62 14.08 7.42
N ASP A 20 11.29 14.49 6.34
CA ASP A 20 12.02 15.76 6.28
C ASP A 20 11.07 16.96 6.41
N GLU A 21 9.89 16.88 5.78
CA GLU A 21 8.85 17.91 5.88
C GLU A 21 8.29 18.04 7.30
N ALA A 22 8.02 16.92 7.97
CA ALA A 22 7.51 16.93 9.34
C ALA A 22 8.55 17.45 10.34
N ILE A 23 9.81 17.03 10.20
CA ILE A 23 10.91 17.55 11.02
C ILE A 23 11.09 19.06 10.79
N LYS A 24 11.03 19.52 9.54
CA LYS A 24 11.11 20.94 9.19
C LYS A 24 9.95 21.75 9.78
N ALA A 25 8.77 21.15 9.95
CA ALA A 25 7.62 21.76 10.62
C ALA A 25 7.78 21.82 12.16
N GLY A 26 8.87 21.28 12.71
CA GLY A 26 9.23 21.35 14.13
C GLY A 26 8.83 20.14 14.95
N TRP A 27 8.41 19.04 14.31
CA TRP A 27 8.07 17.81 15.02
C TRP A 27 9.34 17.04 15.44
N PRO A 28 9.35 16.42 16.64
CA PRO A 28 10.44 15.54 17.06
C PRO A 28 10.56 14.33 16.13
N GLU A 29 11.80 13.93 15.80
CA GLU A 29 12.06 12.78 14.91
C GLU A 29 11.38 11.48 15.39
N GLY A 30 11.31 11.27 16.71
CA GLY A 30 10.62 10.12 17.31
C GLY A 30 9.12 10.11 17.03
N ASP A 31 8.46 11.27 17.13
CA ASP A 31 7.03 11.41 16.87
C ASP A 31 6.74 11.22 15.37
N VAL A 32 7.61 11.75 14.50
CA VAL A 32 7.53 11.56 13.05
C VAL A 32 7.67 10.08 12.68
N ALA A 33 8.63 9.38 13.28
CA ALA A 33 8.83 7.95 13.02
C ALA A 33 7.64 7.11 13.46
N LEU A 34 7.05 7.43 14.62
CA LEU A 34 5.85 6.75 15.12
C LEU A 34 4.66 6.97 14.17
N ALA A 35 4.37 8.23 13.82
CA ALA A 35 3.26 8.56 12.93
C ALA A 35 3.40 7.92 11.54
N LEU A 36 4.62 7.88 10.99
CA LEU A 36 4.88 7.19 9.71
C LEU A 36 4.63 5.68 9.80
N ALA A 37 4.94 5.04 10.92
CA ALA A 37 4.68 3.62 11.13
C ALA A 37 3.18 3.34 11.20
N GLU A 38 2.43 4.14 11.96
CA GLU A 38 0.97 4.03 12.10
C GLU A 38 0.27 4.23 10.74
N LEU A 39 0.62 5.28 10.00
CA LEU A 39 0.08 5.54 8.66
C LEU A 39 0.42 4.42 7.67
N ALA A 40 1.62 3.85 7.75
CA ALA A 40 2.02 2.74 6.89
C ALA A 40 1.20 1.48 7.17
N GLU A 41 0.92 1.18 8.44
CA GLU A 41 0.05 0.06 8.84
C GLU A 41 -1.37 0.21 8.28
N GLU A 42 -1.99 1.39 8.49
CA GLU A 42 -3.31 1.70 7.95
C GLU A 42 -3.35 1.53 6.43
N GLN A 43 -2.32 2.03 5.74
CA GLN A 43 -2.27 1.95 4.29
C GLN A 43 -2.13 0.51 3.78
N VAL A 44 -1.38 -0.34 4.48
CA VAL A 44 -1.25 -1.77 4.13
C VAL A 44 -2.60 -2.48 4.27
N ILE A 45 -3.37 -2.18 5.33
CA ILE A 45 -4.71 -2.76 5.53
C ILE A 45 -5.61 -2.38 4.35
N GLU A 46 -5.66 -1.09 3.98
CA GLU A 46 -6.49 -0.61 2.88
C GLU A 46 -6.09 -1.21 1.54
N LEU A 47 -4.79 -1.26 1.23
CA LEU A 47 -4.28 -1.87 -0.01
C LEU A 47 -4.57 -3.36 -0.06
N THR A 48 -4.43 -4.07 1.06
CA THR A 48 -4.71 -5.51 1.14
C THR A 48 -6.21 -5.78 0.92
N ALA A 49 -7.08 -4.97 1.53
CA ALA A 49 -8.52 -5.06 1.31
C ALA A 49 -8.89 -4.84 -0.16
N LYS A 50 -8.28 -3.84 -0.82
CA LYS A 50 -8.46 -3.58 -2.26
C LYS A 50 -8.02 -4.76 -3.10
N VAL A 51 -6.83 -5.31 -2.87
CA VAL A 51 -6.32 -6.48 -3.62
C VAL A 51 -7.21 -7.71 -3.44
N ILE A 52 -7.74 -7.95 -2.23
CA ILE A 52 -8.68 -9.05 -1.98
C ILE A 52 -10.00 -8.82 -2.72
N MET A 53 -10.57 -7.62 -2.66
CA MET A 53 -11.80 -7.29 -3.38
C MET A 53 -11.62 -7.42 -4.89
N GLU A 54 -10.55 -6.87 -5.45
CA GLU A 54 -10.22 -6.96 -6.88
C GLU A 54 -9.96 -8.41 -7.33
N GLY A 55 -9.28 -9.22 -6.50
CA GLY A 55 -9.09 -10.65 -6.75
C GLY A 55 -10.36 -11.49 -6.58
N SER A 56 -11.35 -11.01 -5.83
CA SER A 56 -12.65 -11.67 -5.63
C SER A 56 -13.63 -11.45 -6.78
N ILE A 57 -13.37 -10.50 -7.69
CA ILE A 57 -14.13 -10.30 -8.93
C ILE A 57 -13.73 -11.29 -10.05
N HIS A 58 -13.33 -12.51 -9.69
CA HIS A 58 -13.42 -13.69 -10.56
C HIS A 58 -14.34 -14.73 -9.90
N PRO A 59 -15.63 -14.43 -9.72
CA PRO A 59 -16.58 -15.41 -9.23
C PRO A 59 -16.86 -16.34 -10.41
N GLN A 60 -16.37 -17.57 -10.32
CA GLN A 60 -17.03 -18.87 -10.54
C GLN A 60 -18.37 -18.91 -11.33
N LEU A 61 -18.59 -18.05 -12.32
CA LEU A 61 -19.74 -18.05 -13.23
C LEU A 61 -19.59 -19.11 -14.35
N ALA A 62 -18.61 -20.00 -14.24
CA ALA A 62 -18.35 -21.07 -15.20
C ALA A 62 -18.92 -22.45 -14.79
N ALA A 63 -19.49 -22.60 -13.59
CA ALA A 63 -19.88 -23.90 -13.03
C ALA A 63 -21.39 -24.22 -13.08
N THR A 64 -22.22 -23.42 -13.75
CA THR A 64 -23.65 -23.71 -13.97
C THR A 64 -23.97 -23.88 -15.47
N SER A 65 -23.20 -24.72 -16.14
CA SER A 65 -23.61 -25.30 -17.43
C SER A 65 -22.94 -26.66 -17.57
N ARG A 66 -23.57 -27.69 -16.99
CA ARG A 66 -23.56 -29.10 -17.42
C ARG A 66 -24.09 -30.02 -16.31
N HIS A 67 -25.41 -30.14 -16.19
CA HIS A 67 -26.05 -31.45 -16.06
C HIS A 67 -27.56 -31.29 -16.26
N SER A 68 -27.98 -31.44 -17.52
CA SER A 68 -29.33 -31.89 -17.86
C SER A 68 -29.14 -33.25 -18.51
N SER A 69 -29.57 -34.30 -17.85
CA SER A 69 -29.84 -35.63 -18.41
C SER A 69 -30.86 -36.30 -17.50
#